data_AF-A0A835Y297-F1
#
_entry.id   AF-A0A835Y297-F1
#
_cell.length_a   1.000
_cell.length_b   1.000
_cell.length_c   1.000
_cell.angle_alpha   90.00
_cell.angle_beta   90.00
_cell.angle_gamma   90.00
#
_symmetry.space_group_name_H-M   'P 1'
#
loop_
_entity.id
_entity.type
_entity.pdbx_description
1 polymer ?
#
loop_
_entity_poly.entity_id
_entity_poly.type
_entity_poly.pdbx_seq_one_letter_code
_entity_poly.pdbx_strand_id
1 'polypeptide(L)'
;PQELVGGASVFDPFLAAYIAAHRHATLTTDQFRSYFLEYFKHVPAAATVDWEAWLHAPGMPPVTNAYDTSLAERAYDLALRWHTCDVIGIGSDGPAGASAADVAGWSSDQLVAFLDKLGQYRAPQPMHKRVTQLLASLYGIYDTKNAEIRCSFFKLAIPAEDDQALPAAADMLRTQGRMKFLRPLYRALFRSKTGRQLALDTFAEVGGSYHPIARKMVAADLGLSA
;
A
#
# COMPACT_ATOMS: atom_id res chain seq x y z
N PRO A 1 9.38 -8.61 -19.16
CA PRO A 1 10.52 -9.41 -19.68
C PRO A 1 10.35 -10.93 -19.52
N GLN A 2 9.98 -11.42 -18.32
CA GLN A 2 9.86 -12.86 -18.07
C GLN A 2 8.86 -13.56 -19.02
N GLU A 3 7.62 -13.09 -19.11
CA GLU A 3 6.62 -13.67 -20.03
C GLU A 3 7.07 -13.59 -21.50
N LEU A 4 7.67 -12.46 -21.87
CA LEU A 4 8.17 -12.20 -23.22
C LEU A 4 9.22 -13.22 -23.69
N VAL A 5 10.04 -13.74 -22.76
CA VAL A 5 11.09 -14.71 -23.09
C VAL A 5 10.69 -16.16 -22.85
N GLY A 6 9.42 -16.44 -22.56
CA GLY A 6 8.92 -17.81 -22.37
C GLY A 6 8.67 -18.22 -20.92
N GLY A 7 8.58 -17.27 -20.00
CA GLY A 7 8.17 -17.52 -18.61
C GLY A 7 9.31 -17.88 -17.66
N ALA A 8 8.95 -18.30 -16.45
CA ALA A 8 9.91 -18.53 -15.36
C ALA A 8 10.98 -19.58 -15.70
N SER A 9 10.59 -20.69 -16.36
CA SER A 9 11.53 -21.76 -16.72
C SER A 9 12.67 -21.30 -17.64
N VAL A 10 12.45 -20.24 -18.43
CA VAL A 10 13.45 -19.65 -19.32
C VAL A 10 14.18 -18.47 -18.66
N PHE A 11 13.48 -17.69 -17.84
CA PHE A 11 14.03 -16.51 -17.18
C PHE A 11 14.87 -16.84 -15.92
N ASP A 12 14.56 -17.91 -15.19
CA ASP A 12 15.29 -18.30 -13.98
C ASP A 12 16.74 -18.69 -14.28
N PRO A 13 17.06 -19.48 -15.33
CA PRO A 13 18.45 -19.72 -15.75
C PRO A 13 19.20 -18.44 -16.12
N PHE A 14 18.53 -17.47 -16.77
CA PHE A 14 19.10 -16.17 -17.06
C PHE A 14 19.48 -15.43 -15.77
N LEU A 15 18.59 -15.40 -14.77
CA LEU A 15 18.87 -14.73 -13.50
C LEU A 15 20.08 -15.36 -12.79
N ALA A 16 20.16 -16.69 -12.77
CA ALA A 16 21.31 -17.40 -12.22
C ALA A 16 22.61 -17.08 -12.98
N ALA A 17 22.57 -17.08 -14.31
CA ALA A 17 23.72 -16.75 -15.16
C ALA A 17 24.18 -15.29 -14.98
N TYR A 18 23.22 -14.35 -14.91
CA TYR A 18 23.48 -12.93 -14.67
C TYR A 18 24.16 -12.69 -13.32
N ILE A 19 23.65 -13.30 -12.24
CA ILE A 19 24.27 -13.20 -10.91
C ILE A 19 25.68 -13.81 -10.92
N ALA A 20 25.87 -14.97 -11.57
CA ALA A 20 27.17 -15.63 -11.65
C ALA A 20 28.20 -14.81 -12.44
N ALA A 21 27.78 -14.21 -13.56
CA ALA A 21 28.63 -13.41 -14.44
C ALA A 21 29.09 -12.09 -13.80
N HIS A 22 28.30 -11.54 -12.87
CA HIS A 22 28.54 -10.22 -12.29
C HIS A 22 28.71 -10.22 -10.78
N ARG A 23 28.93 -11.39 -10.17
CA ARG A 23 29.27 -11.49 -8.75
C ARG A 23 30.47 -10.60 -8.41
N HIS A 24 30.39 -9.91 -7.28
CA HIS A 24 31.44 -9.01 -6.77
C HIS A 24 31.74 -7.79 -7.66
N ALA A 25 30.85 -7.46 -8.61
CA ALA A 25 30.95 -6.27 -9.44
C ALA A 25 29.82 -5.26 -9.13
N THR A 26 30.03 -4.01 -9.55
CA THR A 26 28.96 -3.00 -9.64
C THR A 26 28.58 -2.83 -11.10
N LEU A 27 27.29 -2.70 -11.38
CA LEU A 27 26.76 -2.61 -12.73
C LEU A 27 25.91 -1.37 -12.96
N THR A 28 25.83 -0.95 -14.21
CA THR A 28 24.85 0.02 -14.71
C THR A 28 23.65 -0.70 -15.33
N THR A 29 22.54 0.04 -15.48
CA THR A 29 21.35 -0.45 -16.20
C THR A 29 21.67 -0.83 -17.65
N ASP A 30 22.59 -0.13 -18.31
CA ASP A 30 23.01 -0.47 -19.67
C ASP A 30 23.75 -1.81 -19.72
N GLN A 31 24.59 -2.10 -18.73
CA GLN A 31 25.27 -3.40 -18.65
C GLN A 31 24.25 -4.54 -18.45
N PHE A 32 23.21 -4.33 -17.64
CA PHE A 32 22.09 -5.26 -17.54
C PHE A 32 21.37 -5.45 -18.87
N ARG A 33 21.02 -4.35 -19.56
CA ARG A 33 20.34 -4.38 -20.87
C ARG A 33 21.17 -5.15 -21.91
N SER A 34 22.46 -4.85 -22.02
CA SER A 34 23.37 -5.54 -22.94
C SER A 34 23.46 -7.03 -22.63
N TYR A 35 23.59 -7.41 -21.36
CA TYR A 35 23.64 -8.81 -20.96
C TYR A 35 22.32 -9.54 -21.25
N PHE A 36 21.17 -8.90 -20.97
CA PHE A 36 19.85 -9.44 -21.29
C PHE A 36 19.68 -9.70 -22.79
N LEU A 37 20.01 -8.73 -23.64
CA LEU A 37 19.90 -8.86 -25.09
C LEU A 37 20.86 -9.92 -25.65
N GLU A 38 22.08 -10.03 -25.10
CA GLU A 38 23.03 -11.06 -25.50
C GLU A 38 22.58 -12.47 -25.08
N TYR A 39 22.13 -12.63 -23.84
CA TYR A 39 21.65 -13.92 -23.32
C TYR A 39 20.43 -14.42 -24.11
N PHE A 40 19.50 -13.50 -24.42
CA PHE A 40 18.28 -13.81 -25.16
C PHE A 40 18.36 -13.47 -26.66
N LYS A 41 19.56 -13.38 -27.25
CA LYS A 41 19.71 -13.10 -28.69
C LYS A 41 19.01 -14.08 -29.62
N HIS A 42 18.74 -15.29 -29.12
CA HIS A 42 18.01 -16.35 -29.81
C HIS A 42 16.49 -16.28 -29.65
N VAL A 43 15.98 -15.31 -28.87
CA VAL A 43 14.56 -15.05 -28.63
C VAL A 43 14.18 -13.72 -29.30
N PRO A 44 13.58 -13.73 -30.50
CA PRO A 44 13.29 -12.50 -31.26
C PRO A 44 12.49 -11.45 -30.48
N ALA A 45 11.58 -11.91 -29.61
CA ALA A 45 10.76 -11.03 -28.76
C ALA A 45 11.59 -10.19 -27.78
N ALA A 46 12.79 -10.64 -27.37
CA ALA A 46 13.65 -9.85 -26.48
C ALA A 46 14.11 -8.53 -27.12
N ALA A 47 14.23 -8.49 -28.44
CA ALA A 47 14.62 -7.30 -29.19
C ALA A 47 13.49 -6.28 -29.38
N THR A 48 12.23 -6.66 -29.09
CA THR A 48 11.07 -5.77 -29.27
C THR A 48 10.75 -4.94 -28.03
N VAL A 49 11.52 -5.09 -26.94
CA VAL A 49 11.36 -4.30 -25.72
C VAL A 49 11.65 -2.83 -26.01
N ASP A 50 10.69 -1.96 -25.72
CA ASP A 50 10.88 -0.51 -25.74
C ASP A 50 11.67 -0.05 -24.50
N TRP A 51 13.00 -0.14 -24.60
CA TRP A 51 13.88 0.21 -23.49
C TRP A 51 13.80 1.68 -23.09
N GLU A 52 13.54 2.59 -24.03
CA GLU A 52 13.41 4.02 -23.74
C GLU A 52 12.18 4.29 -22.89
N ALA A 53 11.03 3.73 -23.27
CA ALA A 53 9.82 3.86 -22.47
C ALA A 53 9.95 3.21 -21.09
N TRP A 54 10.56 2.02 -20.99
CA TRP A 54 10.69 1.31 -19.72
C TRP A 54 11.70 1.94 -18.74
N LEU A 55 12.78 2.52 -19.24
CA LEU A 55 13.87 3.02 -18.39
C LEU A 55 13.81 4.52 -18.13
N HIS A 56 13.22 5.29 -19.04
CA HIS A 56 13.34 6.75 -19.04
C HIS A 56 12.01 7.50 -19.10
N ALA A 57 10.92 6.90 -19.57
CA ALA A 57 9.62 7.57 -19.57
C ALA A 57 8.98 7.60 -18.17
N PRO A 58 8.33 8.72 -17.78
CA PRO A 58 7.59 8.80 -16.53
C PRO A 58 6.21 8.12 -16.62
N GLY A 59 5.64 7.75 -15.49
CA GLY A 59 4.28 7.22 -15.38
C GLY A 59 4.22 5.70 -15.22
N MET A 60 3.08 5.11 -15.59
CA MET A 60 2.93 3.65 -15.56
C MET A 60 3.70 3.01 -16.74
N PRO A 61 4.27 1.81 -16.57
CA PRO A 61 4.93 1.09 -17.67
C PRO A 61 4.01 0.96 -18.90
N PRO A 62 4.58 0.86 -20.11
CA PRO A 62 3.82 0.86 -21.38
C PRO A 62 3.03 -0.44 -21.62
N VAL A 63 3.12 -1.41 -20.70
CA VAL A 63 2.46 -2.71 -20.80
C VAL A 63 1.67 -2.99 -19.53
N THR A 64 0.43 -3.44 -19.70
CA THR A 64 -0.39 -3.99 -18.63
C THR A 64 -0.24 -5.51 -18.64
N ASN A 65 0.42 -6.06 -17.62
CA ASN A 65 0.54 -7.51 -17.46
C ASN A 65 -0.76 -8.10 -16.94
N ALA A 66 -1.07 -9.33 -17.36
CA ALA A 66 -2.15 -10.12 -16.79
C ALA A 66 -1.62 -10.88 -15.57
N TYR A 67 -2.16 -10.57 -14.40
CA TYR A 67 -1.80 -11.27 -13.16
C TYR A 67 -2.93 -12.22 -12.76
N ASP A 68 -2.58 -13.33 -12.11
CA ASP A 68 -3.57 -14.14 -11.41
C ASP A 68 -4.20 -13.34 -10.26
N THR A 69 -5.50 -13.12 -10.35
CA THR A 69 -6.26 -12.34 -9.36
C THR A 69 -7.00 -13.20 -8.35
N SER A 70 -6.89 -14.52 -8.44
CA SER A 70 -7.64 -15.49 -7.62
C SER A 70 -7.64 -15.19 -6.12
N LEU A 71 -6.49 -14.77 -5.57
CA LEU A 71 -6.39 -14.45 -4.13
C LEU A 71 -6.97 -13.07 -3.78
N ALA A 72 -6.98 -12.14 -4.73
CA ALA A 72 -7.37 -10.74 -4.53
C ALA A 72 -8.85 -10.48 -4.86
N GLU A 73 -9.47 -11.28 -5.72
CA GLU A 73 -10.87 -11.13 -6.12
C GLU A 73 -11.81 -11.04 -4.92
N ARG A 74 -11.70 -11.96 -3.97
CA ARG A 74 -12.52 -11.94 -2.75
C ARG A 74 -12.35 -10.66 -1.93
N ALA A 75 -11.12 -10.14 -1.87
CA ALA A 75 -10.81 -8.89 -1.18
C ALA A 75 -11.40 -7.68 -1.91
N TYR A 76 -11.35 -7.68 -3.25
CA TYR A 76 -11.87 -6.60 -4.08
C TYR A 76 -13.40 -6.59 -4.12
N ASP A 77 -14.04 -7.76 -4.17
CA ASP A 77 -15.49 -7.89 -4.10
C ASP A 77 -16.02 -7.40 -2.76
N LEU A 78 -15.34 -7.74 -1.66
CA LEU A 78 -15.70 -7.21 -0.34
C LEU A 78 -15.51 -5.69 -0.29
N ALA A 79 -14.41 -5.15 -0.84
CA ALA A 79 -14.18 -3.71 -0.94
C ALA A 79 -15.29 -3.00 -1.72
N LEU A 80 -15.73 -3.59 -2.83
CA LEU A 80 -16.81 -3.05 -3.64
C LEU A 80 -18.14 -3.07 -2.86
N ARG A 81 -18.47 -4.17 -2.16
CA ARG A 81 -19.68 -4.25 -1.32
C ARG A 81 -19.71 -3.15 -0.25
N TRP A 82 -18.62 -2.96 0.48
CA TRP A 82 -18.51 -1.91 1.50
C TRP A 82 -18.56 -0.51 0.90
N HIS A 83 -17.89 -0.28 -0.23
CA HIS A 83 -17.95 0.98 -0.96
C HIS A 83 -19.38 1.32 -1.37
N THR A 84 -20.05 0.41 -2.09
CA THR A 84 -21.41 0.61 -2.60
C THR A 84 -22.41 0.79 -1.47
N CYS A 85 -22.28 0.02 -0.39
CA CYS A 85 -23.14 0.17 0.79
C CYS A 85 -23.01 1.55 1.43
N ASP A 86 -21.80 2.07 1.63
CA ASP A 86 -21.62 3.40 2.22
C ASP A 86 -22.14 4.52 1.30
N VAL A 87 -21.94 4.40 -0.02
CA VAL A 87 -22.44 5.37 -1.01
C VAL A 87 -23.97 5.41 -1.06
N ILE A 88 -24.63 4.25 -1.09
CA ILE A 88 -26.09 4.16 -1.21
C ILE A 88 -26.77 4.41 0.14
N GLY A 89 -26.17 3.92 1.22
CA GLY A 89 -26.78 3.82 2.53
C GLY A 89 -26.52 4.98 3.47
N ILE A 90 -25.64 5.94 3.12
CA ILE A 90 -25.22 7.12 3.92
C ILE A 90 -25.38 6.89 5.43
N GLY A 91 -24.46 6.15 6.05
CA GLY A 91 -24.46 5.92 7.50
C GLY A 91 -25.50 4.92 8.01
N SER A 92 -26.03 4.06 7.14
CA SER A 92 -26.78 2.85 7.48
C SER A 92 -25.86 1.74 8.05
N ASP A 93 -26.47 0.59 8.37
CA ASP A 93 -25.76 -0.66 8.63
C ASP A 93 -24.81 -1.01 7.47
N GLY A 94 -23.81 -1.85 7.76
CA GLY A 94 -22.86 -2.37 6.76
C GLY A 94 -23.56 -3.20 5.68
N PRO A 95 -22.81 -3.77 4.71
CA PRO A 95 -23.38 -4.58 3.65
C PRO A 95 -24.32 -5.65 4.21
N ALA A 96 -25.46 -5.89 3.55
CA ALA A 96 -26.43 -6.87 4.02
C ALA A 96 -25.77 -8.25 4.24
N GLY A 97 -25.93 -8.81 5.45
CA GLY A 97 -25.31 -10.08 5.84
C GLY A 97 -23.81 -10.00 6.17
N ALA A 98 -23.21 -8.80 6.24
CA ALA A 98 -21.82 -8.64 6.64
C ALA A 98 -21.59 -9.23 8.03
N SER A 99 -20.53 -10.03 8.16
CA SER A 99 -20.17 -10.71 9.40
C SER A 99 -18.68 -11.04 9.41
N ALA A 100 -18.16 -11.41 10.59
CA ALA A 100 -16.76 -11.85 10.73
C ALA A 100 -16.39 -13.01 9.78
N ALA A 101 -17.37 -13.77 9.28
CA ALA A 101 -17.15 -14.84 8.31
C ALA A 101 -16.67 -14.35 6.93
N ASP A 102 -16.92 -13.08 6.56
CA ASP A 102 -16.49 -12.51 5.28
C ASP A 102 -14.96 -12.62 5.08
N VAL A 103 -14.22 -12.43 6.18
CA VAL A 103 -12.75 -12.41 6.22
C VAL A 103 -12.15 -13.65 6.91
N ALA A 104 -12.98 -14.64 7.24
CA ALA A 104 -12.52 -15.85 7.90
C ALA A 104 -11.53 -16.62 7.00
N GLY A 105 -10.39 -16.98 7.58
CA GLY A 105 -9.31 -17.69 6.88
C GLY A 105 -8.48 -16.82 5.94
N TRP A 106 -8.70 -15.50 5.90
CA TRP A 106 -7.87 -14.60 5.09
C TRP A 106 -6.47 -14.44 5.67
N SER A 107 -5.49 -14.31 4.78
CA SER A 107 -4.15 -13.85 5.16
C SER A 107 -4.16 -12.36 5.52
N SER A 108 -3.10 -11.89 6.18
CA SER A 108 -2.92 -10.45 6.40
C SER A 108 -2.89 -9.66 5.10
N ASP A 109 -2.33 -10.24 4.04
CA ASP A 109 -2.19 -9.57 2.74
C ASP A 109 -3.54 -9.40 2.06
N GLN A 110 -4.46 -10.36 2.21
CA GLN A 110 -5.83 -10.25 1.70
C GLN A 110 -6.63 -9.17 2.46
N LEU A 111 -6.48 -9.09 3.78
CA LEU A 111 -7.10 -8.02 4.57
C LEU A 111 -6.55 -6.64 4.19
N VAL A 112 -5.23 -6.52 4.02
CA VAL A 112 -4.59 -5.28 3.55
C VAL A 112 -5.05 -4.93 2.13
N ALA A 113 -5.12 -5.90 1.22
CA ALA A 113 -5.59 -5.70 -0.15
C ALA A 113 -7.05 -5.20 -0.17
N PHE A 114 -7.92 -5.75 0.68
CA PHE A 114 -9.29 -5.29 0.86
C PHE A 114 -9.34 -3.84 1.33
N LEU A 115 -8.65 -3.52 2.43
CA LEU A 115 -8.66 -2.18 3.02
C LEU A 115 -8.05 -1.12 2.09
N ASP A 116 -6.93 -1.45 1.43
CA ASP A 116 -6.29 -0.55 0.46
C ASP A 116 -7.16 -0.36 -0.79
N LYS A 117 -7.83 -1.42 -1.27
CA LYS A 117 -8.76 -1.30 -2.41
C LYS A 117 -9.98 -0.44 -2.05
N LEU A 118 -10.54 -0.64 -0.87
CA LEU A 118 -11.62 0.20 -0.35
C LEU A 118 -11.16 1.66 -0.21
N GLY A 119 -9.94 1.89 0.27
CA GLY A 119 -9.29 3.20 0.30
C GLY A 119 -9.17 3.86 -1.08
N GLN A 120 -8.83 3.09 -2.12
CA GLN A 120 -8.82 3.61 -3.50
C GLN A 120 -10.21 4.05 -3.96
N TYR A 121 -11.25 3.25 -3.71
CA TYR A 121 -12.63 3.62 -4.07
C TYR A 121 -13.13 4.85 -3.30
N ARG A 122 -12.61 5.09 -2.09
CA ARG A 122 -13.00 6.21 -1.22
C ARG A 122 -12.05 7.39 -1.23
N ALA A 123 -11.03 7.38 -2.10
CA ALA A 123 -10.11 8.50 -2.25
C ALA A 123 -10.81 9.83 -2.63
N PRO A 124 -11.84 9.85 -3.50
CA PRO A 124 -12.55 11.10 -3.83
C PRO A 124 -13.44 11.60 -2.69
N GLN A 125 -13.97 10.71 -1.85
CA GLN A 125 -14.90 11.04 -0.78
C GLN A 125 -14.72 10.10 0.41
N PRO A 126 -14.39 10.62 1.61
CA PRO A 126 -14.25 9.83 2.82
C PRO A 126 -15.49 8.98 3.13
N MET A 127 -15.28 7.83 3.78
CA MET A 127 -16.38 7.02 4.30
C MET A 127 -17.14 7.74 5.41
N HIS A 128 -18.34 7.28 5.70
CA HIS A 128 -19.06 7.72 6.89
C HIS A 128 -18.45 7.06 8.14
N LYS A 129 -18.19 7.83 9.21
CA LYS A 129 -17.54 7.31 10.43
C LYS A 129 -18.19 6.08 11.05
N ARG A 130 -19.53 5.99 11.01
CA ARG A 130 -20.25 4.81 11.52
C ARG A 130 -19.88 3.53 10.78
N VAL A 131 -19.63 3.64 9.48
CA VAL A 131 -19.30 2.50 8.62
C VAL A 131 -17.87 2.04 8.88
N THR A 132 -16.92 2.96 9.09
CA THR A 132 -15.55 2.60 9.48
C THR A 132 -15.50 1.95 10.86
N GLN A 133 -16.29 2.44 11.81
CA GLN A 133 -16.44 1.84 13.14
C GLN A 133 -17.02 0.43 13.08
N LEU A 134 -18.08 0.24 12.29
CA LEU A 134 -18.70 -1.07 12.10
C LEU A 134 -17.73 -2.05 11.43
N LEU A 135 -17.03 -1.63 10.38
CA LEU A 135 -16.01 -2.44 9.70
C LEU A 135 -14.92 -2.88 10.68
N ALA A 136 -14.42 -1.94 11.49
CA ALA A 136 -13.37 -2.23 12.48
C ALA A 136 -13.81 -3.24 13.52
N SER A 137 -15.05 -3.11 14.02
CA SER A 137 -15.66 -4.01 15.00
C SER A 137 -15.89 -5.41 14.40
N LEU A 138 -16.52 -5.49 13.23
CA LEU A 138 -16.83 -6.77 12.57
C LEU A 138 -15.58 -7.58 12.22
N TYR A 139 -14.50 -6.92 11.83
CA TYR A 139 -13.27 -7.56 11.37
C TYR A 139 -12.12 -7.50 12.38
N GLY A 140 -12.40 -7.14 13.65
CA GLY A 140 -11.42 -7.19 14.74
C GLY A 140 -10.17 -6.34 14.52
N ILE A 141 -10.32 -5.18 13.86
CA ILE A 141 -9.17 -4.36 13.45
C ILE A 141 -8.44 -3.75 14.64
N TYR A 142 -9.15 -3.37 15.69
CA TYR A 142 -8.53 -2.82 16.90
C TYR A 142 -7.85 -3.88 17.77
N ASP A 143 -8.24 -5.15 17.63
CA ASP A 143 -7.66 -6.28 18.38
C ASP A 143 -6.37 -6.81 17.74
N THR A 144 -6.14 -6.50 16.45
CA THR A 144 -4.94 -6.98 15.76
C THR A 144 -3.68 -6.22 16.17
N LYS A 145 -2.56 -6.94 16.25
CA LYS A 145 -1.21 -6.37 16.42
C LYS A 145 -0.50 -6.14 15.09
N ASN A 146 -1.12 -6.51 13.96
CA ASN A 146 -0.50 -6.38 12.65
C ASN A 146 -0.50 -4.91 12.20
N ALA A 147 0.69 -4.32 12.12
CA ALA A 147 0.88 -2.93 11.74
C ALA A 147 0.42 -2.61 10.31
N GLU A 148 0.49 -3.56 9.38
CA GLU A 148 0.06 -3.36 7.99
C GLU A 148 -1.46 -3.22 7.90
N ILE A 149 -2.20 -4.11 8.59
CA ILE A 149 -3.67 -4.04 8.67
C ILE A 149 -4.10 -2.72 9.34
N ARG A 150 -3.52 -2.40 10.50
CA ARG A 150 -3.82 -1.17 11.24
C ARG A 150 -3.54 0.08 10.41
N CYS A 151 -2.37 0.17 9.77
CA CYS A 151 -2.03 1.32 8.94
C CYS A 151 -2.97 1.44 7.74
N SER A 152 -3.32 0.32 7.09
CA SER A 152 -4.25 0.32 5.97
C SER A 152 -5.63 0.84 6.38
N PHE A 153 -6.15 0.35 7.52
CA PHE A 153 -7.42 0.82 8.07
C PHE A 153 -7.37 2.30 8.52
N PHE A 154 -6.34 2.75 9.23
CA PHE A 154 -6.28 4.14 9.69
C PHE A 154 -6.19 5.15 8.54
N LYS A 155 -5.53 4.81 7.41
CA LYS A 155 -5.58 5.64 6.19
C LYS A 155 -7.01 5.85 5.67
N LEU A 156 -7.91 4.90 5.90
CA LEU A 156 -9.33 4.96 5.52
C LEU A 156 -10.18 5.69 6.57
N ALA A 157 -9.95 5.41 7.85
CA ALA A 157 -10.80 5.87 8.95
C ALA A 157 -10.50 7.30 9.41
N ILE A 158 -9.24 7.77 9.32
CA ILE A 158 -8.90 9.14 9.70
C ILE A 158 -9.62 10.18 8.83
N PRO A 159 -9.63 10.08 7.48
CA PRO A 159 -10.41 10.99 6.64
C PRO A 159 -11.91 10.94 6.91
N ALA A 160 -12.43 9.82 7.43
CA ALA A 160 -13.83 9.66 7.82
C ALA A 160 -14.16 10.38 9.15
N GLU A 161 -13.17 10.98 9.82
CA GLU A 161 -13.30 11.61 11.15
C GLU A 161 -13.83 10.60 12.20
N ASP A 162 -13.33 9.35 12.12
CA ASP A 162 -13.61 8.29 13.08
C ASP A 162 -12.91 8.57 14.42
N ASP A 163 -13.71 8.86 15.45
CA ASP A 163 -13.26 9.26 16.79
C ASP A 163 -12.54 8.14 17.55
N GLN A 164 -12.68 6.87 17.15
CA GLN A 164 -11.89 5.77 17.69
C GLN A 164 -10.55 5.62 16.96
N ALA A 165 -10.54 5.87 15.64
CA ALA A 165 -9.35 5.69 14.82
C ALA A 165 -8.30 6.77 15.06
N LEU A 166 -8.73 8.02 15.29
CA LEU A 166 -7.83 9.16 15.53
C LEU A 166 -6.85 8.92 16.70
N PRO A 167 -7.30 8.64 17.94
CA PRO A 167 -6.40 8.34 19.05
C PRO A 167 -5.61 7.04 18.82
N ALA A 168 -6.23 6.00 18.25
CA ALA A 168 -5.55 4.74 17.98
C ALA A 168 -4.41 4.86 16.95
N ALA A 169 -4.55 5.77 15.98
CA ALA A 169 -3.51 6.10 15.02
C ALA A 169 -2.37 6.88 15.70
N ALA A 170 -2.68 7.83 16.59
CA ALA A 170 -1.67 8.54 17.37
C ALA A 170 -0.85 7.58 18.25
N ASP A 171 -1.50 6.60 18.90
CA ASP A 171 -0.80 5.58 19.69
C ASP A 171 0.10 4.68 18.83
N MET A 172 -0.32 4.37 17.60
CA MET A 172 0.55 3.71 16.62
C MET A 172 1.76 4.60 16.26
N LEU A 173 1.58 5.91 16.12
CA LEU A 173 2.69 6.84 15.87
C LEU A 173 3.67 6.91 17.05
N ARG A 174 3.20 6.75 18.29
CA ARG A 174 4.08 6.70 19.49
C ARG A 174 4.92 5.43 19.59
N THR A 175 4.44 4.32 19.03
CA THR A 175 5.02 2.98 19.27
C THR A 175 5.89 2.44 18.14
N GLN A 176 5.86 3.03 16.94
CA GLN A 176 6.73 2.62 15.83
C GLN A 176 7.41 3.81 15.14
N GLY A 177 8.50 3.55 14.43
CA GLY A 177 9.31 4.55 13.75
C GLY A 177 9.43 4.37 12.23
N ARG A 178 8.65 3.46 11.62
CA ARG A 178 8.84 3.08 10.21
C ARG A 178 8.19 4.14 9.33
N MET A 179 8.97 4.79 8.45
CA MET A 179 8.46 5.85 7.56
C MET A 179 7.26 5.41 6.70
N LYS A 180 7.16 4.12 6.38
CA LYS A 180 6.00 3.50 5.70
C LYS A 180 4.67 3.77 6.41
N PHE A 181 4.67 3.85 7.74
CA PHE A 181 3.47 4.12 8.53
C PHE A 181 3.43 5.58 9.01
N LEU A 182 4.56 6.11 9.49
CA LEU A 182 4.63 7.48 10.02
C LEU A 182 4.10 8.52 9.04
N ARG A 183 4.70 8.61 7.85
CA ARG A 183 4.39 9.67 6.88
C ARG A 183 2.92 9.66 6.44
N PRO A 184 2.34 8.53 5.98
CA PRO A 184 0.94 8.54 5.56
C PRO A 184 -0.02 8.83 6.72
N LEU A 185 0.23 8.32 7.94
CA LEU A 185 -0.67 8.56 9.07
C LEU A 185 -0.58 10.01 9.58
N TYR A 186 0.62 10.58 9.70
CA TYR A 186 0.76 12.01 10.02
C TYR A 186 0.08 12.90 8.98
N ARG A 187 0.25 12.61 7.69
CA ARG A 187 -0.43 13.36 6.62
C ARG A 187 -1.95 13.23 6.70
N ALA A 188 -2.46 12.04 7.00
CA ALA A 188 -3.90 11.82 7.16
C ALA A 188 -4.45 12.62 8.35
N LEU A 189 -3.81 12.50 9.52
CA LEU A 189 -4.20 13.24 10.72
C LEU A 189 -4.11 14.76 10.50
N PHE A 190 -3.04 15.25 9.87
CA PHE A 190 -2.85 16.68 9.63
C PHE A 190 -3.88 17.29 8.67
N ARG A 191 -4.41 16.49 7.74
CA ARG A 191 -5.50 16.90 6.84
C ARG A 191 -6.89 16.75 7.47
N SER A 192 -7.03 15.88 8.47
CA SER A 192 -8.27 15.71 9.21
C SER A 192 -8.61 16.99 9.98
N LYS A 193 -9.91 17.31 10.04
CA LYS A 193 -10.40 18.50 10.75
C LYS A 193 -10.17 18.39 12.24
N THR A 194 -10.46 17.21 12.82
CA THR A 194 -10.32 16.96 14.25
C THR A 194 -8.94 16.39 14.62
N GLY A 195 -8.28 15.68 13.70
CA GLY A 195 -6.97 15.05 13.91
C GLY A 195 -5.76 16.00 13.81
N ARG A 196 -5.92 17.21 13.28
CA ARG A 196 -4.78 18.09 12.97
C ARG A 196 -3.94 18.44 14.20
N GLN A 197 -4.59 18.86 15.29
CA GLN A 197 -3.88 19.21 16.51
C GLN A 197 -3.22 17.98 17.13
N LEU A 198 -3.92 16.83 17.10
CA LEU A 198 -3.38 15.56 17.56
C LEU A 198 -2.10 15.15 16.81
N ALA A 199 -2.01 15.40 15.50
CA ALA A 199 -0.78 15.17 14.74
C ALA A 199 0.38 16.03 15.25
N LEU A 200 0.14 17.33 15.46
CA LEU A 200 1.16 18.27 15.93
C LEU A 200 1.63 17.92 17.34
N ASP A 201 0.70 17.66 18.25
CA ASP A 201 1.00 17.31 19.64
C ASP A 201 1.77 15.99 19.72
N THR A 202 1.32 14.96 18.98
CA THR A 202 2.01 13.67 18.93
C THR A 202 3.42 13.83 18.36
N PHE A 203 3.60 14.64 17.31
CA PHE A 203 4.94 14.89 16.77
C PHE A 203 5.83 15.69 17.73
N ALA A 204 5.30 16.66 18.47
CA ALA A 204 6.06 17.37 19.49
C ALA A 204 6.50 16.44 20.64
N GLU A 205 5.62 15.51 21.03
CA GLU A 205 5.86 14.53 22.09
C GLU A 205 6.94 13.51 21.71
N VAL A 206 6.77 12.81 20.56
CA VAL A 206 7.62 11.66 20.20
C VAL A 206 8.54 11.91 19.01
N GLY A 207 8.46 13.05 18.33
CA GLY A 207 9.26 13.34 17.14
C GLY A 207 10.77 13.31 17.40
N GLY A 208 11.19 13.58 18.64
CA GLY A 208 12.59 13.46 19.08
C GLY A 208 13.12 12.02 19.18
N SER A 209 12.25 11.02 19.32
CA SER A 209 12.64 9.60 19.41
C SER A 209 12.72 8.91 18.04
N TYR A 210 12.16 9.52 16.99
CA TYR A 210 12.27 8.99 15.63
C TYR A 210 13.69 9.08 15.09
N HIS A 211 14.02 8.18 14.15
CA HIS A 211 15.25 8.28 13.38
C HIS A 211 15.37 9.68 12.71
N PRO A 212 16.54 10.33 12.66
CA PRO A 212 16.69 11.71 12.18
C PRO A 212 16.07 11.96 10.79
N ILE A 213 16.21 11.01 9.87
CA ILE A 213 15.58 11.08 8.54
C ILE A 213 14.05 11.06 8.66
N ALA A 214 13.49 10.17 9.48
CA ALA A 214 12.05 10.09 9.66
C ALA A 214 11.49 11.38 10.28
N ARG A 215 12.15 11.90 11.33
CA ARG A 215 11.80 13.19 11.95
C ARG A 215 11.79 14.32 10.91
N LYS A 216 12.86 14.45 10.13
CA LYS A 216 12.97 15.47 9.08
C LYS A 216 11.85 15.38 8.05
N MET A 217 11.55 14.17 7.57
CA MET A 217 10.53 13.95 6.56
C MET A 217 9.10 14.20 7.09
N VAL A 218 8.83 13.81 8.34
CA VAL A 218 7.54 14.09 8.99
C VAL A 218 7.37 15.58 9.28
N ALA A 219 8.39 16.26 9.78
CA ALA A 219 8.35 17.71 9.99
C ALA A 219 8.03 18.45 8.69
N ALA A 220 8.66 18.07 7.57
CA ALA A 220 8.34 18.62 6.25
C ALA A 220 6.89 18.33 5.83
N ASP A 221 6.38 17.12 6.08
CA ASP A 221 4.98 16.77 5.80
C ASP A 221 3.97 17.59 6.64
N LEU A 222 4.38 18.05 7.83
CA LEU A 222 3.58 18.89 8.75
C LEU A 222 3.80 20.40 8.53
N GLY A 223 4.67 20.81 7.60
CA GLY A 223 5.00 22.22 7.36
C GLY A 223 5.83 22.87 8.48
N LEU A 224 6.57 22.08 9.25
CA LEU A 224 7.44 22.54 10.33
C LEU A 224 8.89 22.64 9.84
N SER A 225 9.65 23.60 10.38
CA SER A 225 11.11 23.62 10.22
C SER A 225 11.72 22.51 11.07
N ALA A 226 12.41 21.57 10.42
CA ALA A 226 13.03 20.39 11.04
C ALA A 226 14.42 20.68 11.61
#